data_AF-A0A2Z4L924-F1
#
_entry.id   AF-A0A2Z4L924-F1
#
_cell.length_a   1.000
_cell.length_b   1.000
_cell.length_c   1.000
_cell.angle_alpha   90.00
_cell.angle_beta   90.00
_cell.angle_gamma   90.00
#
_symmetry.space_group_name_H-M   'P 1'
#
loop_
_entity.id
_entity.type
_entity.pdbx_description
1 polymer ?
#
loop_
_entity_poly.entity_id
_entity_poly.type
_entity_poly.pdbx_seq_one_letter_code
_entity_poly.pdbx_strand_id
1 'polypeptide(L)'
;MVDYEEILERLENNKKLHEKMVKEGVENINKKLKSDKYTVDSLVADSDLGHKYHDLIDQKDMINSKLKMDVNKRLHQIDVELYHLNNSLDNQSKMINYKFESKKEELLSNLKYKVNS
;
A
#
# COMPACT_ATOMS: atom_id res chain seq x y z
N MET A 1 16.73 -73.49 41.65
CA MET A 1 15.38 -73.44 41.06
C MET A 1 15.23 -72.06 40.45
N VAL A 2 14.96 -71.96 39.15
CA VAL A 2 14.69 -70.66 38.53
C VAL A 2 13.33 -70.20 39.03
N ASP A 3 13.27 -69.00 39.60
CA ASP A 3 12.03 -68.42 40.08
C ASP A 3 11.26 -67.84 38.88
N TYR A 4 10.32 -68.65 38.37
CA TYR A 4 9.56 -68.32 37.17
C TYR A 4 8.57 -67.18 37.41
N GLU A 5 8.13 -66.95 38.65
CA GLU A 5 7.23 -65.84 38.98
C GLU A 5 7.94 -64.49 38.85
N GLU A 6 9.18 -64.39 39.32
CA GLU A 6 9.99 -63.17 39.19
C GLU A 6 10.27 -62.83 37.71
N ILE A 7 10.47 -63.84 36.86
CA ILE A 7 10.70 -63.66 35.43
C ILE A 7 9.43 -63.16 34.72
N LEU A 8 8.27 -63.75 35.06
CA LEU A 8 6.98 -63.33 34.49
C LEU A 8 6.63 -61.89 34.88
N GLU A 9 6.86 -61.52 36.14
CA GLU A 9 6.60 -60.17 36.64
C GLU A 9 7.51 -59.13 35.97
N ARG A 10 8.80 -59.46 35.75
CA ARG A 10 9.73 -58.61 34.99
C ARG A 10 9.32 -58.43 33.53
N LEU A 11 8.85 -59.49 32.87
CA LEU A 11 8.37 -59.42 31.48
C LEU A 11 7.12 -58.54 31.37
N GLU A 12 6.18 -58.67 32.30
CA GLU A 12 4.96 -57.87 32.32
C GLU A 12 5.25 -56.38 32.59
N ASN A 13 6.17 -56.09 33.52
CA ASN A 13 6.61 -54.73 33.81
C ASN A 13 7.32 -54.08 32.62
N ASN A 14 8.17 -54.83 31.91
CA ASN A 14 8.82 -54.33 30.69
C ASN A 14 7.81 -54.04 29.58
N LYS A 15 6.80 -54.89 29.42
CA LYS A 15 5.73 -54.66 28.45
C LYS A 15 4.94 -53.38 28.76
N LYS A 16 4.55 -53.19 30.02
CA LYS A 16 3.86 -51.97 30.49
C LYS A 16 4.72 -50.72 30.29
N LEU A 17 6.03 -50.81 30.57
CA LEU A 17 6.96 -49.70 30.37
C LEU A 17 7.07 -49.34 28.89
N HIS A 18 7.18 -50.33 28.01
CA HIS A 18 7.27 -50.12 26.58
C HIS A 18 6.00 -49.47 26.01
N GLU A 19 4.82 -49.99 26.38
CA GLU A 19 3.53 -49.42 25.98
C GLU A 19 3.38 -47.95 26.44
N LYS A 20 3.82 -47.65 27.65
CA LYS A 20 3.83 -46.27 28.17
C LYS A 20 4.75 -45.35 27.36
N MET A 21 5.97 -45.79 27.06
CA MET A 21 6.92 -45.03 26.25
C MET A 21 6.40 -44.76 24.83
N VAL A 22 5.77 -45.77 24.20
CA VAL A 22 5.17 -45.62 22.88
C VAL A 22 4.02 -44.62 22.92
N LYS A 23 3.14 -44.71 23.93
CA LYS A 23 2.01 -43.79 24.09
C LYS A 23 2.47 -42.34 24.30
N GLU A 24 3.46 -42.13 25.16
CA GLU A 24 4.06 -40.79 25.39
C GLU A 24 4.74 -40.26 24.12
N GLY A 25 5.42 -41.12 23.35
CA GLY A 25 6.02 -40.77 22.06
C GLY A 25 4.99 -40.31 21.04
N VAL A 26 3.89 -41.05 20.89
CA VAL A 26 2.79 -40.71 19.96
C VAL A 26 2.09 -39.42 20.39
N GLU A 27 1.82 -39.23 21.68
CA GLU A 27 1.22 -37.99 22.19
C GLU A 27 2.12 -36.77 21.95
N ASN A 28 3.43 -36.91 22.13
CA ASN A 28 4.39 -35.84 21.87
C ASN A 28 4.49 -35.48 20.39
N ILE A 29 4.46 -36.48 19.49
CA ILE A 29 4.43 -36.25 18.04
C ILE A 29 3.12 -35.54 17.66
N ASN A 30 1.98 -35.99 18.16
CA ASN A 30 0.69 -35.34 17.88
C ASN A 30 0.62 -33.91 18.41
N LYS A 31 1.18 -33.63 19.59
CA LYS A 31 1.28 -32.25 20.11
C LYS A 31 2.17 -31.36 19.23
N LYS A 32 3.25 -31.91 18.69
CA LYS A 32 4.13 -31.19 17.74
C LYS A 32 3.45 -30.96 16.39
N LEU A 33 2.72 -31.93 15.85
CA LEU A 33 1.98 -31.78 14.59
C LEU A 33 0.80 -30.82 14.69
N LYS A 34 0.20 -30.70 15.88
CA LYS A 34 -0.86 -29.72 16.18
C LYS A 34 -0.35 -28.33 16.52
N SER A 35 0.96 -28.13 16.70
CA SER A 35 1.49 -26.79 16.89
C SER A 35 1.59 -26.10 15.53
N ASP A 36 1.16 -24.85 15.47
CA ASP A 36 1.04 -24.03 14.25
C ASP A 36 2.35 -23.86 13.44
N LYS A 37 3.46 -24.44 13.91
CA LYS A 37 4.78 -24.41 13.30
C LYS A 37 4.93 -25.33 12.08
N TYR A 38 4.01 -26.27 11.86
CA TYR A 38 4.04 -27.21 10.74
C TYR A 38 2.84 -27.07 9.79
N THR A 39 2.07 -25.99 9.94
CA THR A 39 1.02 -25.66 8.96
C THR A 39 1.67 -25.29 7.63
N VAL A 40 0.96 -25.54 6.52
CA VAL A 40 1.46 -25.16 5.18
C VAL A 40 1.77 -23.66 5.13
N ASP A 41 0.94 -22.85 5.77
CA ASP A 41 1.13 -21.39 5.81
C ASP A 41 2.40 -20.98 6.57
N SER A 42 2.74 -21.64 7.70
CA SER A 42 4.00 -21.36 8.42
C SER A 42 5.22 -21.83 7.65
N LEU A 43 5.14 -22.96 6.97
CA LEU A 43 6.22 -23.47 6.13
C LEU A 43 6.46 -22.59 4.88
N VAL A 44 5.40 -22.03 4.31
CA VAL A 44 5.51 -21.09 3.17
C VAL A 44 6.06 -19.74 3.65
N ALA A 45 5.62 -19.25 4.81
CA ALA A 45 6.14 -18.02 5.41
C ALA A 45 7.63 -18.11 5.80
N ASP A 46 8.07 -19.26 6.33
CA ASP A 46 9.48 -19.54 6.69
C ASP A 46 10.34 -19.93 5.46
N SER A 47 9.76 -19.99 4.26
CA SER A 47 10.48 -20.29 3.02
C SER A 47 10.86 -19.04 2.23
N ASP A 48 11.90 -19.16 1.40
CA ASP A 48 12.28 -18.12 0.42
C ASP A 48 11.15 -17.73 -0.54
N LEU A 49 10.08 -18.52 -0.63
CA LEU A 49 8.89 -18.21 -1.41
C LEU A 49 8.08 -17.06 -0.79
N GLY A 50 7.98 -17.01 0.54
CA GLY A 50 7.30 -15.93 1.26
C GLY A 50 7.97 -14.59 1.04
N HIS A 51 9.31 -14.54 1.13
CA HIS A 51 10.11 -13.36 0.81
C HIS A 51 9.92 -12.90 -0.65
N LYS A 52 10.01 -13.82 -1.61
CA LYS A 52 9.79 -13.49 -3.03
C LYS A 52 8.39 -12.95 -3.30
N TYR A 53 7.37 -13.48 -2.61
CA TYR A 53 6.00 -13.01 -2.76
C TYR A 53 5.81 -11.59 -2.20
N HIS A 54 6.39 -11.31 -1.03
CA HIS A 54 6.40 -9.97 -0.45
C HIS A 54 7.14 -8.95 -1.32
N ASP A 55 8.32 -9.30 -1.85
CA ASP A 55 9.10 -8.44 -2.74
C ASP A 55 8.33 -8.02 -3.99
N LEU A 56 7.55 -8.95 -4.58
CA LEU A 56 6.72 -8.67 -5.76
C LEU A 56 5.56 -7.71 -5.45
N ILE A 57 4.96 -7.82 -4.27
CA ILE A 57 3.89 -6.92 -3.82
C ILE A 57 4.45 -5.52 -3.59
N ASP A 58 5.57 -5.41 -2.87
CA ASP A 58 6.20 -4.13 -2.56
C ASP A 58 6.62 -3.39 -3.83
N GLN A 59 7.19 -4.10 -4.81
CA GLN A 59 7.54 -3.50 -6.10
C GLN A 59 6.31 -2.98 -6.86
N LYS A 60 5.21 -3.72 -6.87
CA LYS A 60 3.96 -3.27 -7.52
C LYS A 60 3.39 -2.02 -6.83
N ASP A 61 3.40 -1.99 -5.50
CA ASP A 61 2.92 -0.85 -4.73
C ASP A 61 3.83 0.38 -4.90
N MET A 62 5.15 0.19 -4.98
CA MET A 62 6.09 1.24 -5.35
C MET A 62 5.83 1.81 -6.74
N ILE A 63 5.59 0.97 -7.75
CA ILE A 63 5.26 1.40 -9.11
C ILE A 63 3.97 2.23 -9.12
N ASN A 64 2.93 1.76 -8.42
CA ASN A 64 1.66 2.47 -8.31
C ASN A 64 1.83 3.83 -7.61
N SER A 65 2.63 3.88 -6.52
CA SER A 65 2.91 5.12 -5.80
C SER A 65 3.65 6.13 -6.67
N LYS A 66 4.68 5.68 -7.39
CA LYS A 66 5.46 6.54 -8.31
C LYS A 66 4.59 7.09 -9.43
N LEU A 67 3.74 6.25 -10.05
CA LEU A 67 2.81 6.67 -11.10
C LEU A 67 1.84 7.75 -10.58
N LYS A 68 1.23 7.54 -9.40
CA LYS A 68 0.34 8.52 -8.77
C LYS A 68 1.05 9.84 -8.49
N MET A 69 2.28 9.78 -7.98
CA MET A 69 3.07 10.97 -7.70
C MET A 69 3.37 11.77 -8.98
N ASP A 70 3.76 11.09 -10.06
CA ASP A 70 4.06 11.75 -11.33
C ASP A 70 2.82 12.36 -11.99
N VAL A 71 1.67 11.67 -11.92
CA VAL A 71 0.39 12.21 -12.39
C VAL A 71 0.00 13.46 -11.61
N ASN A 72 0.09 13.42 -10.28
CA ASN A 72 -0.22 14.57 -9.43
C ASN A 72 0.70 15.77 -9.71
N LYS A 73 2.00 15.53 -9.92
CA LYS A 73 2.95 16.59 -10.29
C LYS A 73 2.57 17.25 -11.61
N ARG A 74 2.21 16.46 -12.63
CA ARG A 74 1.80 16.99 -13.95
C ARG A 74 0.49 17.77 -13.86
N LEU A 75 -0.51 17.25 -13.15
CA LEU A 75 -1.78 17.95 -12.95
C LEU A 75 -1.55 19.28 -12.23
N HIS A 76 -0.72 19.30 -11.19
CA HIS A 76 -0.38 20.53 -10.49
C HIS A 76 0.31 21.55 -11.40
N GLN A 77 1.22 21.12 -12.27
CA GLN A 77 1.85 22.00 -13.27
C GLN A 77 0.82 22.61 -14.21
N ILE A 78 -0.13 21.80 -14.71
CA ILE A 78 -1.23 22.28 -15.55
C ILE A 78 -2.06 23.33 -14.80
N ASP A 79 -2.40 23.09 -13.53
CA ASP A 79 -3.17 24.05 -12.73
C ASP A 79 -2.43 25.39 -12.56
N VAL A 80 -1.12 25.35 -12.33
CA VAL A 80 -0.28 26.56 -12.23
C VAL A 80 -0.24 27.31 -13.57
N GLU A 81 -0.08 26.61 -14.68
CA GLU A 81 -0.10 27.23 -16.02
C GLU A 81 -1.46 27.86 -16.34
N LEU A 82 -2.56 27.17 -16.00
CA LEU A 82 -3.92 27.70 -16.15
C LEU A 82 -4.14 28.95 -15.30
N TYR A 83 -3.62 28.98 -14.07
CA TYR A 83 -3.66 30.15 -13.21
C TYR A 83 -2.92 31.34 -13.84
N HIS A 84 -1.71 31.14 -14.35
CA HIS A 84 -0.94 32.18 -15.03
C HIS A 84 -1.64 32.69 -16.29
N LEU A 85 -2.21 31.78 -17.09
CA LEU A 85 -2.99 32.12 -18.29
C LEU A 85 -4.19 33.00 -17.92
N ASN A 86 -4.94 32.60 -16.89
CA ASN A 86 -6.12 33.33 -16.44
C ASN A 86 -5.76 34.75 -15.97
N ASN A 87 -4.68 34.89 -15.20
CA ASN A 87 -4.17 36.20 -14.78
C ASN A 87 -3.75 37.07 -15.97
N SER A 88 -3.11 36.48 -16.99
CA SER A 88 -2.74 37.19 -18.20
C SER A 88 -3.97 37.69 -18.97
N LEU A 89 -5.00 36.85 -19.11
CA LEU A 89 -6.26 37.20 -19.77
C LEU A 89 -6.98 38.33 -19.03
N ASP A 90 -7.04 38.27 -17.69
CA ASP A 90 -7.66 39.31 -16.87
C ASP A 90 -6.95 40.67 -17.05
N ASN A 91 -5.62 40.66 -17.05
CA ASN A 91 -4.82 41.87 -17.30
C ASN A 91 -5.04 42.44 -18.71
N GLN A 92 -5.09 41.59 -19.72
CA GLN A 92 -5.38 42.02 -21.10
C GLN A 92 -6.80 42.59 -21.21
N SER A 93 -7.78 41.96 -20.58
CA SER A 93 -9.17 42.42 -20.54
C SER A 93 -9.27 43.81 -19.90
N LYS A 94 -8.63 44.01 -18.75
CA LYS A 94 -8.55 45.33 -18.08
C LYS A 94 -7.93 46.40 -18.99
N MET A 95 -6.84 46.06 -19.69
CA MET A 95 -6.18 46.99 -20.60
C MET A 95 -7.08 47.37 -21.80
N ILE A 96 -7.81 46.40 -22.35
CA ILE A 96 -8.77 46.64 -23.44
C ILE A 96 -9.89 47.56 -22.95
N ASN A 97 -10.48 47.28 -21.79
CA ASN A 97 -11.54 48.11 -21.20
C ASN A 97 -11.06 49.53 -20.94
N TYR A 98 -9.85 49.70 -20.39
CA TYR A 98 -9.27 51.01 -20.19
C TYR A 98 -9.15 51.79 -21.51
N LYS A 99 -8.58 51.18 -22.55
CA LYS A 99 -8.47 51.80 -23.88
C LYS A 99 -9.83 52.17 -24.48
N PHE A 100 -10.83 51.32 -24.29
CA PHE A 100 -12.18 51.55 -24.76
C PHE A 100 -12.80 52.77 -24.06
N GLU A 101 -12.77 52.81 -22.73
CA GLU A 101 -13.34 53.92 -21.96
C GLU A 101 -12.62 55.24 -22.24
N SER A 102 -11.28 55.26 -22.31
CA SER A 102 -10.53 56.47 -22.68
C SER A 102 -10.93 57.00 -24.05
N LYS A 103 -11.10 56.12 -25.05
CA LYS A 103 -11.50 56.53 -26.41
C LYS A 103 -12.95 57.03 -26.46
N LYS A 104 -13.83 56.42 -25.67
CA LYS A 104 -15.22 56.86 -25.49
C LYS A 104 -15.27 58.25 -24.85
N GLU A 105 -14.51 58.50 -23.79
CA GLU A 105 -14.40 59.82 -23.15
C GLU A 105 -13.85 60.88 -24.11
N GLU A 106 -12.81 60.56 -24.87
CA GLU A 106 -12.23 61.45 -25.88
C GLU A 106 -13.27 61.85 -26.95
N LEU A 107 -14.01 60.87 -27.48
CA LEU A 107 -15.09 61.12 -28.45
C LEU A 107 -16.20 62.00 -27.87
N LEU A 108 -16.62 61.73 -26.64
CA LEU A 108 -17.64 62.53 -25.95
C LEU A 108 -17.18 63.96 -25.71
N SER A 109 -15.92 64.15 -25.34
CA SER A 109 -15.31 65.48 -25.17
C SER A 109 -15.30 66.25 -26.50
N ASN A 110 -14.85 65.61 -27.57
CA ASN A 110 -14.81 66.21 -28.91
C ASN A 110 -16.21 66.58 -29.43
N LEU A 111 -17.23 65.76 -29.15
CA LEU A 111 -18.62 66.08 -29.48
C LEU A 111 -19.13 67.27 -28.68
N LYS A 112 -18.88 67.33 -27.36
CA LYS A 112 -19.27 68.48 -26.53
C LYS A 112 -18.64 69.79 -27.02
N TYR A 113 -17.36 69.77 -27.36
CA TYR A 113 -16.68 70.97 -27.88
C TYR A 113 -17.25 71.41 -29.24
N LYS A 114 -17.58 70.46 -30.14
CA LYS A 114 -18.20 70.77 -31.44
C LYS A 114 -19.64 71.30 -31.35
N VAL A 115 -20.39 70.94 -30.32
CA VAL A 115 -21.76 71.45 -30.10
C VAL A 115 -21.75 72.86 -29.49
N ASN A 116 -20.67 73.22 -28.79
CA ASN A 116 -20.50 74.53 -28.14
C ASN A 116 -19.65 75.53 -28.96
N SER A 117 -19.19 75.14 -30.15
CA SER A 117 -18.48 76.02 -31.11
C SER A 117 -19.41 76.38 -32.26
#